data_AF-A0A8C6LRF7-F1
#
_entry.id   AF-A0A8C6LRF7-F1
#
_cell.length_a   1.000
_cell.length_b   1.000
_cell.length_c   1.000
_cell.angle_alpha   90.00
_cell.angle_beta   90.00
_cell.angle_gamma   90.00
#
_symmetry.space_group_name_H-M   'P 1'
#
loop_
_entity.id
_entity.type
_entity.pdbx_description
1 polymer ?
#
loop_
_entity_poly.entity_id
_entity_poly.type
_entity_poly.pdbx_seq_one_letter_code
_entity_poly.pdbx_strand_id
1 'polypeptide(L)'
;MAVRWLCSLFGKPFDGGKRMEHGGPQEPHHQHPVEQQQHHPAMMRLYEVQKEVLSLGPHVCTFSGLQDDREYKRMERELTRLLLEVDQVDTEGKVELQGARKRAAQEVEGLLRYLEENATHPSRLAMEELSVAARQLVDEHVVAPQRAGGVAEINDELLDTLQELVLRLTQVKTEGRVPLRKARYRALTRLCAVQDVLEGRTPHQTLSLPLSGDSNEAVHRINQVMVKVSMARSQLVALLMGLSGRDSCAHLSRILTELQVELDALDVSGNAAVRNYRKQVVEEINGLLKHLDLEGEGDDTRRLVKWFLSRVQK
;
A
#
# COMPACT_ATOMS: atom_id res chain seq x y z
N MET A 1 -18.01 15.96 -5.42
CA MET A 1 -19.17 15.14 -4.98
C MET A 1 -18.92 13.62 -5.00
N ALA A 2 -17.84 13.12 -5.61
CA ALA A 2 -17.53 11.68 -5.66
C ALA A 2 -17.06 11.07 -4.31
N VAL A 3 -16.37 11.84 -3.48
CA VAL A 3 -15.76 11.40 -2.21
C VAL A 3 -16.78 10.96 -1.16
N ARG A 4 -17.96 11.60 -1.14
CA ARG A 4 -19.01 11.35 -0.13
C ARG A 4 -19.77 10.04 -0.38
N TRP A 5 -19.73 9.51 -1.61
CA TRP A 5 -20.39 8.26 -2.00
C TRP A 5 -19.55 7.02 -1.65
N LEU A 6 -18.21 7.11 -1.74
CA LEU A 6 -17.32 5.99 -1.41
C LEU A 6 -17.40 5.57 0.06
N CYS A 7 -17.56 6.50 1.00
CA CYS A 7 -17.73 6.20 2.44
C CYS A 7 -18.91 5.24 2.73
N SER A 8 -19.95 5.24 1.89
CA SER A 8 -21.12 4.39 2.07
C SER A 8 -20.90 2.92 1.67
N LEU A 9 -19.86 2.61 0.89
CA LEU A 9 -19.61 1.27 0.35
C LEU A 9 -18.71 0.40 1.25
N PHE A 10 -18.10 0.96 2.28
CA PHE A 10 -17.14 0.26 3.14
C PHE A 10 -17.78 -0.12 4.48
N GLY A 11 -18.70 -1.10 4.41
CA GLY A 11 -19.33 -1.71 5.57
C GLY A 11 -18.31 -2.16 6.62
N LYS A 12 -18.50 -1.60 7.84
CA LYS A 12 -17.88 -1.85 9.15
C LYS A 12 -16.34 -1.94 9.21
N PRO A 13 -15.70 -1.23 10.15
CA PRO A 13 -14.28 -1.41 10.42
C PRO A 13 -14.00 -2.85 10.83
N PHE A 14 -12.83 -3.32 10.41
CA PHE A 14 -12.22 -4.58 10.77
C PHE A 14 -12.20 -4.73 12.30
N ASP A 15 -13.13 -5.51 12.87
CA ASP A 15 -13.11 -5.88 14.28
C ASP A 15 -12.06 -6.99 14.45
N GLY A 16 -10.94 -6.61 15.07
CA GLY A 16 -9.83 -7.51 15.28
C GLY A 16 -10.25 -8.69 16.15
N GLY A 17 -10.15 -9.90 15.56
CA GLY A 17 -10.04 -11.18 16.24
C GLY A 17 -10.64 -11.26 17.65
N LYS A 18 -11.97 -11.35 17.75
CA LYS A 18 -12.60 -11.74 19.01
C LYS A 18 -12.54 -13.25 19.16
N ARG A 19 -11.61 -13.67 20.02
CA ARG A 19 -11.57 -14.93 20.78
C ARG A 19 -12.97 -15.55 20.95
N MET A 20 -13.12 -16.79 20.51
CA MET A 20 -14.15 -17.66 21.05
C MET A 20 -13.75 -18.04 22.47
N GLU A 21 -14.45 -17.49 23.46
CA GLU A 21 -14.52 -18.09 24.80
C GLU A 21 -15.74 -19.00 24.86
N HIS A 22 -15.51 -20.27 25.16
CA HIS A 22 -16.52 -21.17 25.70
C HIS A 22 -16.00 -21.68 27.05
N GLY A 23 -16.43 -21.03 28.13
CA GLY A 23 -16.24 -21.49 29.50
C GLY A 23 -17.60 -21.81 30.11
N GLY A 24 -17.86 -23.09 30.35
CA GLY A 24 -18.92 -23.61 31.21
C GLY A 24 -18.35 -24.76 32.06
N PRO A 25 -18.75 -24.92 33.34
CA PRO A 25 -17.89 -25.50 34.38
C PRO A 25 -18.12 -27.00 34.60
N GLN A 26 -17.04 -27.77 34.84
CA GLN A 26 -17.12 -29.09 35.47
C GLN A 26 -15.99 -29.32 36.48
N GLU A 27 -16.41 -29.74 37.67
CA GLU A 27 -15.67 -30.05 38.89
C GLU A 27 -15.17 -31.53 38.91
N PRO A 28 -14.41 -31.99 39.95
CA PRO A 28 -13.17 -32.75 39.76
C PRO A 28 -13.24 -34.26 40.08
N HIS A 29 -12.07 -34.89 39.90
CA HIS A 29 -11.62 -36.26 40.24
C HIS A 29 -11.66 -37.27 39.09
N HIS A 30 -10.49 -37.77 38.68
CA HIS A 30 -9.89 -39.00 39.24
C HIS A 30 -8.39 -39.04 38.93
N GLN A 31 -7.59 -39.30 39.97
CA GLN A 31 -6.14 -39.45 39.92
C GLN A 31 -5.78 -40.79 39.27
N HIS A 32 -5.02 -40.76 38.18
CA HIS A 32 -4.24 -41.91 37.69
C HIS A 32 -2.77 -41.50 37.53
N PRO A 33 -1.83 -42.45 37.70
CA PRO A 33 -0.45 -42.17 38.07
C PRO A 33 0.35 -41.53 36.95
N VAL A 34 1.33 -40.72 37.37
CA VAL A 34 2.32 -40.04 36.53
C VAL A 34 3.17 -41.07 35.79
N GLU A 35 2.76 -41.44 34.58
CA GLU A 35 3.68 -42.05 33.60
C GLU A 35 4.46 -40.92 32.92
N GLN A 36 5.77 -40.99 33.06
CA GLN A 36 6.73 -40.13 32.38
C GLN A 36 6.58 -40.31 30.86
N GLN A 37 5.77 -39.47 30.22
CA GLN A 37 5.70 -39.37 28.76
C GLN A 37 7.04 -38.85 28.24
N GLN A 38 7.97 -39.77 27.98
CA GLN A 38 9.05 -39.54 27.03
C GLN A 38 8.39 -39.24 25.68
N HIS A 39 8.29 -37.96 25.33
CA HIS A 39 7.71 -37.56 24.04
C HIS A 39 8.52 -38.19 22.92
N HIS A 40 7.88 -39.07 22.15
CA HIS A 40 8.45 -39.76 21.00
C HIS A 40 9.13 -38.75 20.06
N PRO A 41 10.37 -38.98 19.58
CA PRO A 41 11.10 -38.02 18.72
C PRO A 41 10.29 -37.57 17.50
N ALA A 42 9.61 -38.50 16.84
CA ALA A 42 8.67 -38.20 15.74
C ALA A 42 7.54 -37.23 16.16
N MET A 43 6.97 -37.42 17.35
CA MET A 43 5.90 -36.56 17.85
C MET A 43 6.44 -35.17 18.19
N MET A 44 7.62 -35.08 18.79
CA MET A 44 8.31 -33.80 19.03
C MET A 44 8.54 -33.05 17.72
N ARG A 45 9.01 -33.74 16.68
CA ARG A 45 9.24 -33.09 15.38
C ARG A 45 7.96 -32.55 14.75
N LEU A 46 6.88 -33.32 14.82
CA LEU A 46 5.56 -32.88 14.34
C LEU A 46 5.04 -31.67 15.12
N TYR A 47 5.29 -31.59 16.43
CA TYR A 47 4.95 -30.39 17.22
C TYR A 47 5.77 -29.16 16.83
N GLU A 48 7.06 -29.32 16.51
CA GLU A 48 7.90 -28.23 16.02
C GLU A 48 7.37 -27.68 14.70
N VAL A 49 7.07 -28.56 13.74
CA VAL A 49 6.46 -28.14 12.47
C VAL A 49 5.12 -27.44 12.72
N GLN A 50 4.27 -27.99 13.57
CA GLN A 50 2.99 -27.38 13.93
C GLN A 50 3.16 -25.95 14.47
N LYS A 51 4.18 -25.70 15.28
CA LYS A 51 4.49 -24.36 15.80
C LYS A 51 4.90 -23.39 14.68
N GLU A 52 5.72 -23.84 13.73
CA GLU A 52 6.10 -23.04 12.56
C GLU A 52 4.89 -22.73 11.67
N VAL A 53 4.01 -23.72 11.43
CA VAL A 53 2.75 -23.55 10.70
C VAL A 53 1.86 -22.49 11.37
N LEU A 54 1.70 -22.54 12.69
CA LEU A 54 0.92 -21.55 13.46
C LEU A 54 1.51 -20.14 13.37
N SER A 55 2.84 -20.01 13.25
CA SER A 55 3.52 -18.73 13.08
C SER A 55 3.37 -18.18 11.66
N LEU A 56 3.42 -19.06 10.65
CA LEU A 56 3.37 -18.67 9.23
C LEU A 56 1.94 -18.43 8.73
N GLY A 57 0.96 -19.16 9.27
CA GLY A 57 -0.45 -19.09 8.89
C GLY A 57 -1.02 -17.66 8.82
N PRO A 58 -0.85 -16.79 9.84
CA PRO A 58 -1.31 -15.40 9.77
C PRO A 58 -0.73 -14.59 8.61
N HIS A 59 0.53 -14.84 8.24
CA HIS A 59 1.19 -14.15 7.12
C HIS A 59 0.57 -14.59 5.79
N VAL A 60 0.36 -15.89 5.60
CA VAL A 60 -0.32 -16.46 4.44
C VAL A 60 -1.77 -15.95 4.35
N CYS A 61 -2.50 -15.94 5.47
CA CYS A 61 -3.89 -15.49 5.55
C CYS A 61 -4.09 -13.99 5.27
N THR A 62 -3.04 -13.19 5.40
CA THR A 62 -3.09 -11.73 5.18
C THR A 62 -2.27 -11.27 3.98
N PHE A 63 -1.65 -12.21 3.26
CA PHE A 63 -0.92 -11.94 2.04
C PHE A 63 -1.87 -11.43 0.96
N SER A 64 -1.49 -10.34 0.29
CA SER A 64 -2.32 -9.68 -0.74
C SER A 64 -1.53 -9.39 -2.02
N GLY A 65 -0.39 -10.04 -2.18
CA GLY A 65 0.49 -9.88 -3.34
C GLY A 65 0.15 -10.84 -4.49
N LEU A 66 1.05 -10.92 -5.47
CA LEU A 66 1.00 -11.85 -6.60
C LEU A 66 2.02 -12.98 -6.44
N GLN A 67 1.93 -14.01 -7.30
CA GLN A 67 2.85 -15.13 -7.30
C GLN A 67 4.30 -14.72 -7.57
N ASP A 68 4.51 -13.65 -8.33
CA ASP A 68 5.86 -13.17 -8.63
C ASP A 68 6.53 -12.39 -7.50
N ASP A 69 5.76 -12.00 -6.48
CA ASP A 69 6.26 -11.23 -5.36
C ASP A 69 7.26 -12.04 -4.53
N ARG A 70 8.33 -11.38 -4.10
CA ARG A 70 9.36 -11.98 -3.25
C ARG A 70 8.78 -12.59 -1.97
N GLU A 71 7.76 -11.95 -1.40
CA GLU A 71 7.05 -12.41 -0.21
C GLU A 71 6.30 -13.72 -0.46
N TYR A 72 5.61 -13.85 -1.61
CA TYR A 72 4.97 -15.10 -2.03
C TYR A 72 6.00 -16.22 -2.11
N LYS A 73 7.07 -15.99 -2.89
CA LYS A 73 8.16 -16.95 -3.10
C LYS A 73 8.88 -17.32 -1.80
N ARG A 74 8.90 -16.44 -0.79
CA ARG A 74 9.42 -16.78 0.54
C ARG A 74 8.46 -17.72 1.27
N MET A 75 7.19 -17.34 1.41
CA MET A 75 6.21 -18.14 2.15
C MET A 75 5.98 -19.51 1.50
N GLU A 76 5.93 -19.58 0.17
CA GLU A 76 5.83 -20.83 -0.58
C GLU A 76 7.02 -21.75 -0.26
N ARG A 77 8.26 -21.24 -0.36
CA ARG A 77 9.45 -22.03 0.00
C ARG A 77 9.46 -22.49 1.46
N GLU A 78 9.04 -21.65 2.39
CA GLU A 78 8.94 -22.01 3.81
C GLU A 78 7.90 -23.12 4.04
N LEU A 79 6.71 -23.00 3.45
CA LEU A 79 5.68 -24.03 3.53
C LEU A 79 6.10 -25.35 2.86
N THR A 80 6.70 -25.29 1.66
CA THR A 80 7.22 -26.49 0.99
C THR A 80 8.29 -27.17 1.81
N ARG A 81 9.19 -26.40 2.46
CA ARG A 81 10.17 -26.95 3.39
C ARG A 81 9.49 -27.68 4.55
N LEU A 82 8.48 -27.07 5.18
CA LEU A 82 7.74 -27.70 6.29
C LEU A 82 7.05 -28.99 5.83
N LEU A 83 6.46 -29.02 4.63
CA LEU A 83 5.83 -30.22 4.09
C LEU A 83 6.84 -31.38 3.94
N LEU A 84 8.01 -31.09 3.38
CA LEU A 84 9.09 -32.08 3.25
C LEU A 84 9.57 -32.59 4.62
N GLU A 85 9.62 -31.72 5.63
CA GLU A 85 9.97 -32.10 7.00
C GLU A 85 8.92 -33.02 7.63
N VAL A 86 7.63 -32.79 7.37
CA VAL A 86 6.54 -33.71 7.80
C VAL A 86 6.66 -35.07 7.13
N ASP A 87 6.93 -35.10 5.83
CA ASP A 87 7.02 -36.34 5.05
C ASP A 87 8.20 -37.23 5.50
N GLN A 88 9.29 -36.61 5.97
CA GLN A 88 10.47 -37.31 6.49
C GLN A 88 10.26 -37.91 7.88
N VAL A 89 9.18 -37.58 8.58
CA VAL A 89 8.91 -38.14 9.91
C VAL A 89 8.59 -39.63 9.80
N ASP A 90 9.48 -40.46 10.34
CA ASP A 90 9.22 -41.89 10.53
C ASP A 90 8.20 -42.09 11.66
N THR A 91 7.15 -42.85 11.33
CA THR A 91 6.04 -43.12 12.24
C THR A 91 6.13 -44.50 12.87
N GLU A 92 7.10 -45.33 12.47
CA GLU A 92 7.29 -46.71 12.96
C GLU A 92 6.02 -47.59 12.83
N GLY A 93 5.10 -47.23 11.93
CA GLY A 93 3.80 -47.88 11.81
C GLY A 93 2.79 -47.55 12.92
N LYS A 94 3.13 -46.68 13.87
CA LYS A 94 2.23 -46.28 14.96
C LYS A 94 1.11 -45.40 14.43
N VAL A 95 -0.13 -45.85 14.60
CA VAL A 95 -1.35 -45.19 14.10
C VAL A 95 -1.46 -43.74 14.60
N GLU A 96 -1.10 -43.48 15.85
CA GLU A 96 -1.15 -42.13 16.44
C GLU A 96 -0.20 -41.16 15.72
N LEU A 97 1.03 -41.60 15.44
CA LEU A 97 2.04 -40.80 14.73
C LEU A 97 1.66 -40.61 13.26
N GLN A 98 1.10 -41.63 12.61
CA GLN A 98 0.58 -41.51 11.25
C GLN A 98 -0.57 -40.50 11.18
N GLY A 99 -1.48 -40.53 12.16
CA GLY A 99 -2.57 -39.57 12.27
C GLY A 99 -2.04 -38.14 12.47
N ALA A 100 -1.05 -37.95 13.34
CA ALA A 100 -0.44 -36.65 13.57
C ALA A 100 0.32 -36.12 12.34
N ARG A 101 1.11 -36.97 11.68
CA ARG A 101 1.82 -36.63 10.43
C ARG A 101 0.83 -36.22 9.33
N LYS A 102 -0.24 -37.00 9.15
CA LYS A 102 -1.27 -36.70 8.16
C LYS A 102 -1.94 -35.35 8.42
N ARG A 103 -2.28 -35.04 9.68
CA ARG A 103 -2.86 -33.73 10.03
C ARG A 103 -1.89 -32.58 9.74
N ALA A 104 -0.62 -32.71 10.16
CA ALA A 104 0.39 -31.69 9.90
C ALA A 104 0.58 -31.44 8.40
N ALA A 105 0.66 -32.50 7.59
CA ALA A 105 0.78 -32.39 6.13
C ALA A 105 -0.44 -31.66 5.54
N GLN A 106 -1.65 -32.06 5.93
CA GLN A 106 -2.90 -31.43 5.46
C GLN A 106 -2.99 -29.95 5.80
N GLU A 107 -2.49 -29.53 6.96
CA GLU A 107 -2.47 -28.12 7.34
C GLU A 107 -1.49 -27.31 6.48
N VAL A 108 -0.28 -27.82 6.24
CA VAL A 108 0.71 -27.17 5.38
C VAL A 108 0.22 -27.08 3.93
N GLU A 109 -0.31 -28.18 3.38
CA GLU A 109 -0.92 -28.22 2.05
C GLU A 109 -2.11 -27.25 1.94
N GLY A 110 -2.92 -27.16 2.99
CA GLY A 110 -4.03 -26.21 3.08
C GLY A 110 -3.56 -24.76 2.97
N LEU A 111 -2.47 -24.40 3.64
CA LEU A 111 -1.87 -23.06 3.56
C LEU A 111 -1.25 -22.78 2.19
N LEU A 112 -0.54 -23.75 1.59
CA LEU A 112 0.01 -23.61 0.23
C LEU A 112 -1.10 -23.32 -0.79
N ARG A 113 -2.16 -24.14 -0.76
CA ARG A 113 -3.32 -23.95 -1.63
C ARG A 113 -3.98 -22.59 -1.40
N TYR A 114 -4.17 -22.18 -0.15
CA TYR A 114 -4.75 -20.87 0.15
C TYR A 114 -3.89 -19.70 -0.36
N LEU A 115 -2.57 -19.81 -0.23
CA LEU A 115 -1.62 -18.82 -0.73
C LEU A 115 -1.74 -18.67 -2.26
N GLU A 116 -1.74 -19.80 -2.98
CA GLU A 116 -1.88 -19.84 -4.43
C GLU A 116 -3.24 -19.31 -4.90
N GLU A 117 -4.35 -19.80 -4.31
CA GLU A 117 -5.71 -19.36 -4.63
C GLU A 117 -5.89 -17.86 -4.46
N ASN A 118 -5.24 -17.24 -3.47
CA ASN A 118 -5.31 -15.78 -3.29
C ASN A 118 -4.49 -15.03 -4.32
N ALA A 119 -3.27 -15.49 -4.60
CA ALA A 119 -2.35 -14.83 -5.52
C ALA A 119 -2.84 -14.90 -6.98
N THR A 120 -3.60 -15.95 -7.33
CA THR A 120 -4.17 -16.19 -8.67
C THR A 120 -5.65 -15.84 -8.77
N HIS A 121 -6.26 -15.33 -7.69
CA HIS A 121 -7.69 -15.04 -7.67
C HIS A 121 -8.08 -14.06 -8.78
N PRO A 122 -9.19 -14.29 -9.52
CA PRO A 122 -9.62 -13.38 -10.60
C PRO A 122 -9.74 -11.92 -10.16
N SER A 123 -10.34 -11.66 -8.99
CA SER A 123 -10.38 -10.32 -8.40
C SER A 123 -9.00 -9.73 -8.09
N ARG A 124 -8.02 -10.54 -7.67
CA ARG A 124 -6.65 -10.05 -7.43
C ARG A 124 -5.98 -9.65 -8.73
N LEU A 125 -6.15 -10.46 -9.78
CA LEU A 125 -5.64 -10.16 -11.12
C LEU A 125 -6.30 -8.90 -11.69
N ALA A 126 -7.62 -8.76 -11.58
CA ALA A 126 -8.33 -7.55 -12.02
C ALA A 126 -7.84 -6.27 -11.32
N MET A 127 -7.52 -6.34 -10.02
CA MET A 127 -6.90 -5.21 -9.30
C MET A 127 -5.50 -4.89 -9.82
N GLU A 128 -4.72 -5.91 -10.19
CA GLU A 128 -3.41 -5.71 -10.80
C GLU A 128 -3.53 -5.06 -12.17
N GLU A 129 -4.41 -5.57 -13.03
CA GLU A 129 -4.65 -5.05 -14.38
C GLU A 129 -5.01 -3.56 -14.33
N LEU A 130 -5.90 -3.16 -13.42
CA LEU A 130 -6.25 -1.75 -13.22
C LEU A 130 -5.07 -0.92 -12.70
N SER A 131 -4.23 -1.50 -11.83
CA SER A 131 -3.03 -0.84 -11.32
C SER A 131 -1.95 -0.70 -12.40
N VAL A 132 -1.80 -1.70 -13.29
CA VAL A 132 -0.92 -1.65 -14.46
C VAL A 132 -1.39 -0.59 -15.45
N ALA A 133 -2.69 -0.55 -15.76
CA ALA A 133 -3.26 0.46 -16.65
C ALA A 133 -3.01 1.88 -16.11
N ALA A 134 -3.21 2.10 -14.80
CA ALA A 134 -2.91 3.37 -14.18
C ALA A 134 -1.41 3.72 -14.24
N ARG A 135 -0.52 2.74 -14.02
CA ARG A 135 0.94 2.94 -14.14
C ARG A 135 1.33 3.37 -15.56
N GLN A 136 0.82 2.69 -16.57
CA GLN A 136 1.12 2.99 -17.98
C GLN A 136 0.64 4.38 -18.36
N LEU A 137 -0.62 4.70 -18.03
CA LEU A 137 -1.22 6.01 -18.30
C LEU A 137 -0.41 7.15 -17.66
N VAL A 138 -0.02 6.98 -16.41
CA VAL A 138 0.78 7.98 -15.68
C VAL A 138 2.21 8.07 -16.21
N ASP A 139 2.82 6.94 -16.57
CA ASP A 139 4.17 6.95 -17.16
C ASP A 139 4.16 7.70 -18.49
N GLU A 140 3.18 7.43 -19.36
CA GLU A 140 3.05 8.06 -20.67
C GLU A 140 2.84 9.58 -20.59
N HIS A 141 1.92 10.05 -19.74
CA HIS A 141 1.57 11.47 -19.71
C HIS A 141 2.38 12.32 -18.73
N VAL A 142 2.92 11.74 -17.66
CA VAL A 142 3.52 12.51 -16.56
C VAL A 142 5.01 12.21 -16.44
N VAL A 143 5.37 10.94 -16.33
CA VAL A 143 6.72 10.57 -15.90
C VAL A 143 7.70 10.54 -17.08
N ALA A 144 7.35 9.89 -18.19
CA ALA A 144 8.20 9.80 -19.38
C ALA A 144 8.46 11.18 -20.03
N PRO A 145 7.46 12.07 -20.20
CA PRO A 145 7.71 13.41 -20.72
C PRO A 145 8.67 14.20 -19.83
N GLN A 146 8.49 14.11 -18.51
CA GLN A 146 9.37 14.78 -17.56
C GLN A 146 10.82 14.25 -17.60
N ARG A 147 10.99 12.92 -17.74
CA ARG A 147 12.32 12.30 -17.88
C ARG A 147 13.01 12.69 -19.19
N ALA A 148 12.25 12.94 -20.25
CA ALA A 148 12.75 13.43 -21.53
C ALA A 148 13.10 14.94 -21.51
N GLY A 149 12.93 15.62 -20.36
CA GLY A 149 13.13 17.06 -20.23
C GLY A 149 11.96 17.89 -20.78
N GLY A 150 10.84 17.24 -21.13
CA GLY A 150 9.59 17.88 -21.51
C GLY A 150 8.72 18.26 -20.30
N VAL A 151 7.53 18.78 -20.59
CA VAL A 151 6.53 19.14 -19.58
C VAL A 151 5.52 18.00 -19.46
N ALA A 152 5.11 17.68 -18.23
CA ALA A 152 4.05 16.69 -18.00
C ALA A 152 2.73 17.13 -18.63
N GLU A 153 2.10 16.24 -19.38
CA GLU A 153 0.83 16.45 -20.09
C GLU A 153 -0.35 16.11 -19.18
N ILE A 154 -0.51 16.92 -18.12
CA ILE A 154 -1.65 16.75 -17.22
C ILE A 154 -2.85 17.47 -17.84
N ASN A 155 -3.81 16.74 -18.39
CA ASN A 155 -5.03 17.30 -18.97
C ASN A 155 -6.28 16.68 -18.33
N ASP A 156 -7.46 17.20 -18.66
CA ASP A 156 -8.73 16.72 -18.07
C ASP A 156 -9.01 15.27 -18.50
N GLU A 157 -8.63 14.88 -19.72
CA GLU A 157 -8.77 13.51 -20.24
C GLU A 157 -8.00 12.49 -19.39
N LEU A 158 -6.77 12.81 -18.99
CA LEU A 158 -5.96 11.99 -18.08
C LEU A 158 -6.64 11.83 -16.72
N LEU A 159 -7.14 12.93 -16.16
CA LEU A 159 -7.80 12.93 -14.84
C LEU A 159 -9.10 12.11 -14.86
N ASP A 160 -9.89 12.26 -15.93
CA ASP A 160 -11.13 11.49 -16.14
C ASP A 160 -10.83 9.99 -16.30
N THR A 161 -9.79 9.63 -17.06
CA THR A 161 -9.39 8.23 -17.23
C THR A 161 -8.91 7.62 -15.90
N LEU A 162 -8.12 8.36 -15.12
CA LEU A 162 -7.73 7.93 -13.77
C LEU A 162 -8.96 7.75 -12.86
N GLN A 163 -9.95 8.65 -12.96
CA GLN A 163 -11.18 8.57 -12.18
C GLN A 163 -12.01 7.34 -12.55
N GLU A 164 -12.05 6.98 -13.84
CA GLU A 164 -12.68 5.75 -14.29
C GLU A 164 -11.98 4.51 -13.71
N LEU A 165 -10.65 4.47 -13.72
CA LEU A 165 -9.87 3.37 -13.14
C LEU A 165 -10.15 3.21 -11.63
N VAL A 166 -10.23 4.33 -10.89
CA VAL A 166 -10.61 4.32 -9.47
C VAL A 166 -12.02 3.76 -9.30
N LEU A 167 -13.00 4.20 -10.09
CA LEU A 167 -14.37 3.69 -10.01
C LEU A 167 -14.42 2.18 -10.29
N ARG A 168 -13.71 1.70 -11.33
CA ARG A 168 -13.60 0.27 -11.65
C ARG A 168 -12.96 -0.52 -10.51
N LEU A 169 -11.91 0.00 -9.86
CA LEU A 169 -11.30 -0.63 -8.68
C LEU A 169 -12.30 -0.78 -7.53
N THR A 170 -13.17 0.21 -7.28
CA THR A 170 -14.18 0.09 -6.20
C THR A 170 -15.18 -1.05 -6.44
N GLN A 171 -15.44 -1.37 -7.70
CA GLN A 171 -16.41 -2.40 -8.11
C GLN A 171 -15.83 -3.82 -8.08
N VAL A 172 -14.52 -3.99 -7.98
CA VAL A 172 -13.90 -5.32 -7.90
C VAL A 172 -14.37 -6.01 -6.62
N LYS A 173 -15.01 -7.17 -6.78
CA LYS A 173 -15.55 -7.97 -5.66
C LYS A 173 -14.42 -8.59 -4.84
N THR A 174 -14.52 -8.49 -3.51
CA THR A 174 -13.52 -9.06 -2.59
C THR A 174 -14.01 -10.32 -1.87
N GLU A 175 -15.27 -10.72 -2.07
CA GLU A 175 -15.85 -11.96 -1.51
C GLU A 175 -15.68 -12.11 0.02
N GLY A 176 -15.62 -11.00 0.74
CA GLY A 176 -15.30 -11.01 2.18
C GLY A 176 -13.85 -11.40 2.53
N ARG A 177 -13.04 -11.85 1.57
CA ARG A 177 -11.64 -12.25 1.77
C ARG A 177 -10.79 -11.05 2.20
N VAL A 178 -10.06 -11.22 3.30
CA VAL A 178 -9.15 -10.19 3.84
C VAL A 178 -8.03 -9.84 2.85
N PRO A 179 -7.32 -10.81 2.23
CA PRO A 179 -6.35 -10.55 1.16
C PRO A 179 -6.84 -9.61 0.06
N LEU A 180 -8.04 -9.88 -0.48
CA LEU A 180 -8.60 -9.12 -1.59
C LEU A 180 -9.02 -7.72 -1.16
N ARG A 181 -9.59 -7.56 0.04
CA ARG A 181 -9.87 -6.22 0.59
C ARG A 181 -8.59 -5.41 0.74
N LYS A 182 -7.53 -6.01 1.26
CA LYS A 182 -6.22 -5.38 1.46
C LYS A 182 -5.60 -4.95 0.12
N ALA A 183 -5.62 -5.82 -0.89
CA ALA A 183 -5.15 -5.52 -2.24
C ALA A 183 -5.91 -4.35 -2.88
N ARG A 184 -7.25 -4.42 -2.90
CA ARG A 184 -8.11 -3.37 -3.48
C ARG A 184 -7.87 -2.03 -2.80
N TYR A 185 -7.76 -2.08 -1.48
CA TYR A 185 -7.58 -0.90 -0.66
C TYR A 185 -6.23 -0.21 -0.95
N ARG A 186 -5.14 -0.97 -1.07
CA ARG A 186 -3.83 -0.45 -1.47
C ARG A 186 -3.85 0.20 -2.85
N ALA A 187 -4.47 -0.46 -3.83
CA ALA A 187 -4.60 0.07 -5.18
C ALA A 187 -5.37 1.41 -5.17
N LEU A 188 -6.52 1.45 -4.49
CA LEU A 188 -7.31 2.68 -4.34
C LEU A 188 -6.52 3.80 -3.65
N THR A 189 -5.82 3.51 -2.55
CA THR A 189 -5.01 4.52 -1.85
C THR A 189 -3.97 5.14 -2.77
N ARG A 190 -3.25 4.33 -3.56
CA ARG A 190 -2.24 4.84 -4.49
C ARG A 190 -2.85 5.67 -5.61
N LEU A 191 -3.88 5.16 -6.28
CA LEU A 191 -4.50 5.88 -7.40
C LEU A 191 -5.14 7.19 -6.95
N CYS A 192 -5.87 7.20 -5.81
CA CYS A 192 -6.42 8.43 -5.27
C CYS A 192 -5.33 9.42 -4.85
N ALA A 193 -4.21 8.96 -4.29
CA ALA A 193 -3.07 9.84 -4.00
C ALA A 193 -2.48 10.46 -5.27
N VAL A 194 -2.36 9.69 -6.35
CA VAL A 194 -1.92 10.22 -7.65
C VAL A 194 -2.89 11.24 -8.19
N GLN A 195 -4.20 10.96 -8.18
CA GLN A 195 -5.22 11.94 -8.60
C GLN A 195 -5.12 13.24 -7.80
N ASP A 196 -5.10 13.16 -6.46
CA ASP A 196 -4.96 14.32 -5.58
C ASP A 196 -3.71 15.16 -5.92
N VAL A 197 -2.59 14.50 -6.23
CA VAL A 197 -1.31 15.16 -6.59
C VAL A 197 -1.37 15.86 -7.95
N LEU A 198 -2.07 15.26 -8.93
CA LEU A 198 -2.24 15.82 -10.27
C LEU A 198 -3.27 16.96 -10.29
N GLU A 199 -4.37 16.83 -9.54
CA GLU A 199 -5.41 17.85 -9.39
C GLU A 199 -4.95 19.05 -8.57
N GLY A 200 -4.08 18.83 -7.57
CA GLY A 200 -3.55 19.87 -6.67
C GLY A 200 -2.59 20.87 -7.31
N ARG A 201 -2.53 20.91 -8.64
CA ARG A 201 -1.73 21.89 -9.39
C ARG A 201 -2.33 23.28 -9.31
N THR A 202 -1.48 24.27 -9.13
CA THR A 202 -1.83 25.66 -9.41
C THR A 202 -2.14 25.78 -10.91
N PRO A 203 -3.34 26.23 -11.33
CA PRO A 203 -3.58 26.59 -12.72
C PRO A 203 -2.50 27.59 -13.16
N HIS A 204 -2.06 27.57 -14.41
CA HIS A 204 -1.06 28.49 -14.96
C HIS A 204 -1.54 29.96 -14.92
N GLN A 205 -1.70 30.54 -13.74
CA GLN A 205 -1.79 31.98 -13.53
C GLN A 205 -0.37 32.51 -13.57
N THR A 206 0.16 32.58 -14.78
CA THR A 206 1.29 33.46 -15.05
C THR A 206 0.75 34.88 -14.84
N LEU A 207 1.11 35.52 -13.73
CA LEU A 207 0.76 36.92 -13.49
C LEU A 207 1.19 37.74 -14.72
N SER A 208 0.22 38.32 -15.44
CA SER A 208 0.49 39.12 -16.63
C SER A 208 1.27 40.39 -16.27
N LEU A 209 2.40 40.60 -16.94
CA LEU A 209 3.29 41.77 -16.81
C LEU A 209 2.65 43.03 -17.44
N PRO A 210 3.02 44.27 -17.02
CA PRO A 210 4.24 44.64 -16.28
C PRO A 210 4.03 44.91 -14.78
N LEU A 211 4.91 44.33 -13.95
CA LEU A 211 5.03 44.63 -12.52
C LEU A 211 6.26 45.54 -12.29
N SER A 212 6.36 46.20 -11.13
CA SER A 212 7.53 47.03 -10.76
C SER A 212 8.83 46.20 -10.68
N GLY A 213 10.00 46.85 -10.76
CA GLY A 213 11.33 46.18 -10.82
C GLY A 213 11.53 45.08 -9.78
N ASP A 214 11.36 45.39 -8.49
CA ASP A 214 11.52 44.40 -7.41
C ASP A 214 10.43 43.32 -7.42
N SER A 215 9.22 43.65 -7.90
CA SER A 215 8.15 42.66 -8.10
C SER A 215 8.48 41.69 -9.25
N ASN A 216 9.26 42.11 -10.26
CA ASN A 216 9.65 41.24 -11.37
C ASN A 216 10.67 40.19 -10.92
N GLU A 217 11.64 40.53 -10.08
CA GLU A 217 12.62 39.56 -9.55
C GLU A 217 11.93 38.53 -8.65
N ALA A 218 11.06 38.97 -7.72
CA ALA A 218 10.31 38.05 -6.87
C ALA A 218 9.44 37.09 -7.69
N VAL A 219 8.73 37.58 -8.71
CA VAL A 219 7.93 36.74 -9.62
C VAL A 219 8.81 35.79 -10.42
N HIS A 220 9.97 36.23 -10.90
CA HIS A 220 10.91 35.36 -11.61
C HIS A 220 11.39 34.21 -10.71
N ARG A 221 11.73 34.48 -9.45
CA ARG A 221 12.10 33.46 -8.47
C ARG A 221 10.96 32.49 -8.17
N ILE A 222 9.73 32.99 -7.98
CA ILE A 222 8.56 32.13 -7.75
C ILE A 222 8.34 31.21 -8.97
N ASN A 223 8.49 31.72 -10.20
CA ASN A 223 8.38 30.91 -11.41
C ASN A 223 9.47 29.82 -11.50
N GLN A 224 10.71 30.14 -11.12
CA GLN A 224 11.78 29.12 -11.04
C GLN A 224 11.45 28.02 -10.03
N VAL A 225 10.93 28.38 -8.86
CA VAL A 225 10.48 27.40 -7.86
C VAL A 225 9.34 26.55 -8.41
N MET A 226 8.35 27.15 -9.08
CA MET A 226 7.24 26.42 -9.70
C MET A 226 7.68 25.35 -10.68
N VAL A 227 8.71 25.61 -11.50
CA VAL A 227 9.28 24.59 -12.38
C VAL A 227 9.84 23.41 -11.57
N LYS A 228 10.60 23.69 -10.51
CA LYS A 228 11.13 22.65 -9.62
C LYS A 228 10.01 21.87 -8.90
N VAL A 229 8.94 22.55 -8.47
CA VAL A 229 7.75 21.91 -7.87
C VAL A 229 7.05 20.99 -8.87
N SER A 230 6.95 21.41 -10.14
CA SER A 230 6.42 20.56 -11.22
C SER A 230 7.26 19.30 -11.43
N MET A 231 8.58 19.40 -11.38
CA MET A 231 9.47 18.24 -11.45
C MET A 231 9.26 17.31 -10.24
N ALA A 232 9.23 17.87 -9.03
CA ALA A 232 9.02 17.13 -7.79
C ALA A 232 7.67 16.40 -7.76
N ARG A 233 6.63 17.00 -8.35
CA ARG A 233 5.32 16.34 -8.56
C ARG A 233 5.47 15.08 -9.39
N SER A 234 6.09 15.16 -10.57
CA SER A 234 6.26 14.00 -11.44
C SER A 234 7.10 12.90 -10.77
N GLN A 235 8.10 13.28 -9.98
CA GLN A 235 8.88 12.34 -9.17
C GLN A 235 8.04 11.67 -8.07
N LEU A 236 7.20 12.43 -7.36
CA LEU A 236 6.27 11.89 -6.37
C LEU A 236 5.27 10.93 -7.00
N VAL A 237 4.72 11.29 -8.16
CA VAL A 237 3.82 10.42 -8.93
C VAL A 237 4.52 9.13 -9.34
N ALA A 238 5.77 9.20 -9.79
CA ALA A 238 6.58 8.03 -10.10
C ALA A 238 6.81 7.14 -8.88
N LEU A 239 7.04 7.73 -7.69
CA LEU A 239 7.19 6.99 -6.43
C LEU A 239 5.89 6.24 -6.10
N LEU A 240 4.77 6.96 -6.00
CA LEU A 240 3.46 6.39 -5.67
C LEU A 240 3.06 5.22 -6.59
N MET A 241 3.52 5.24 -7.84
CA MET A 241 3.25 4.23 -8.86
C MET A 241 4.34 3.15 -9.00
N GLY A 242 5.41 3.21 -8.21
CA GLY A 242 6.52 2.24 -8.26
C GLY A 242 7.32 2.31 -9.56
N LEU A 243 7.35 3.47 -10.20
CA LEU A 243 8.10 3.75 -11.44
C LEU A 243 9.47 4.40 -11.14
N SER A 244 9.74 4.77 -9.89
CA SER A 244 10.99 5.41 -9.49
C SER A 244 12.15 4.43 -9.37
N GLY A 245 13.31 4.82 -9.89
CA GLY A 245 14.54 4.01 -9.82
C GLY A 245 15.43 4.33 -8.61
N ARG A 246 15.68 5.62 -8.32
CA ARG A 246 16.61 6.06 -7.27
C ARG A 246 16.04 7.13 -6.33
N ASP A 247 14.91 7.72 -6.69
CA ASP A 247 14.27 8.73 -5.87
C ASP A 247 13.68 8.06 -4.61
N SER A 248 13.69 8.79 -3.50
CA SER A 248 13.12 8.34 -2.23
C SER A 248 12.26 9.43 -1.63
N CYS A 249 11.28 9.06 -0.80
CA CYS A 249 10.47 10.05 -0.10
C CYS A 249 11.30 11.02 0.75
N ALA A 250 12.38 10.54 1.37
CA ALA A 250 13.29 11.39 2.13
C ALA A 250 13.97 12.44 1.24
N HIS A 251 14.40 12.04 0.04
CA HIS A 251 15.00 12.96 -0.92
C HIS A 251 14.01 14.02 -1.40
N LEU A 252 12.80 13.62 -1.80
CA LEU A 252 11.77 14.56 -2.25
C LEU A 252 11.29 15.47 -1.12
N SER A 253 11.15 14.95 0.10
CA SER A 253 10.80 15.76 1.27
C SER A 253 11.82 16.86 1.49
N ARG A 254 13.12 16.52 1.43
CA ARG A 254 14.19 17.49 1.53
C ARG A 254 14.11 18.56 0.43
N ILE A 255 13.97 18.16 -0.83
CA ILE A 255 13.85 19.11 -1.95
C ILE A 255 12.67 20.07 -1.72
N LEU A 256 11.49 19.53 -1.43
CA LEU A 256 10.29 20.34 -1.22
C LEU A 256 10.45 21.31 -0.05
N THR A 257 11.07 20.89 1.05
CA THR A 257 11.36 21.79 2.19
C THR A 257 12.38 22.86 1.83
N GLU A 258 13.43 22.54 1.05
CA GLU A 258 14.38 23.54 0.55
C GLU A 258 13.67 24.60 -0.33
N LEU A 259 12.74 24.19 -1.18
CA LEU A 259 11.92 25.12 -1.99
C LEU A 259 11.01 26.02 -1.15
N GLN A 260 10.47 25.52 -0.03
CA GLN A 260 9.71 26.35 0.90
C GLN A 260 10.58 27.45 1.51
N VAL A 261 11.79 27.10 1.94
CA VAL A 261 12.75 28.08 2.48
C VAL A 261 13.14 29.12 1.41
N GLU A 262 13.35 28.70 0.15
CA GLU A 262 13.59 29.62 -0.96
C GLU A 262 12.44 30.65 -1.12
N LEU A 263 11.19 30.21 -1.02
CA LEU A 263 10.02 31.09 -1.12
C LEU A 263 9.86 32.02 0.10
N ASP A 264 10.10 31.51 1.30
CA ASP A 264 9.96 32.29 2.54
C ASP A 264 10.99 33.42 2.64
N ALA A 265 12.14 33.27 1.99
CA ALA A 265 13.18 34.30 1.90
C ALA A 265 12.84 35.47 0.96
N LEU A 266 11.81 35.35 0.11
CA LEU A 266 11.44 36.40 -0.84
C LEU A 266 10.70 37.56 -0.15
N ASP A 267 11.16 38.78 -0.37
CA ASP A 267 10.39 39.98 0.00
C ASP A 267 9.27 40.22 -1.03
N VAL A 268 8.05 39.98 -0.58
CA VAL A 268 6.81 40.16 -1.34
C VAL A 268 5.88 41.17 -0.68
N SER A 269 6.33 41.86 0.36
CA SER A 269 5.51 42.77 1.18
C SER A 269 4.90 43.92 0.37
N GLY A 270 5.58 44.39 -0.68
CA GLY A 270 5.16 45.49 -1.54
C GLY A 270 4.02 45.18 -2.52
N ASN A 271 3.66 43.91 -2.76
CA ASN A 271 2.67 43.56 -3.78
C ASN A 271 1.77 42.38 -3.38
N ALA A 272 0.48 42.65 -3.16
CA ALA A 272 -0.49 41.64 -2.73
C ALA A 272 -0.67 40.50 -3.74
N ALA A 273 -0.57 40.77 -5.04
CA ALA A 273 -0.69 39.74 -6.07
C ALA A 273 0.49 38.75 -6.01
N VAL A 274 1.72 39.27 -5.84
CA VAL A 274 2.93 38.45 -5.69
C VAL A 274 2.90 37.64 -4.39
N ARG A 275 2.40 38.22 -3.27
CA ARG A 275 2.19 37.46 -2.02
C ARG A 275 1.23 36.29 -2.21
N ASN A 276 0.11 36.52 -2.87
CA ASN A 276 -0.90 35.50 -3.11
C ASN A 276 -0.34 34.40 -4.01
N TYR A 277 0.41 34.78 -5.05
CA TYR A 277 1.07 33.80 -5.93
C TYR A 277 2.06 32.93 -5.16
N ARG A 278 2.98 33.54 -4.38
CA ARG A 278 3.89 32.80 -3.50
C ARG A 278 3.13 31.85 -2.57
N LYS A 279 2.06 32.33 -1.93
CA LYS A 279 1.23 31.53 -1.02
C LYS A 279 0.64 30.30 -1.73
N GLN A 280 0.18 30.46 -2.97
CA GLN A 280 -0.35 29.37 -3.77
C GLN A 280 0.71 28.29 -4.05
N VAL A 281 1.94 28.70 -4.39
CA VAL A 281 3.06 27.76 -4.57
C VAL A 281 3.41 27.03 -3.27
N VAL A 282 3.38 27.73 -2.14
CA VAL A 282 3.59 27.10 -0.82
C VAL A 282 2.49 26.09 -0.50
N GLU A 283 1.23 26.40 -0.83
CA GLU A 283 0.11 25.48 -0.67
C GLU A 283 0.27 24.22 -1.54
N GLU A 284 0.78 24.37 -2.76
CA GLU A 284 1.10 23.26 -3.68
C GLU A 284 2.21 22.37 -3.10
N ILE A 285 3.32 22.94 -2.62
CA ILE A 285 4.40 22.19 -1.97
C ILE A 285 3.87 21.42 -0.74
N ASN A 286 3.07 22.09 0.10
CA ASN A 286 2.43 21.44 1.25
C ASN A 286 1.44 20.36 0.82
N GLY A 287 0.83 20.48 -0.35
CA GLY A 287 0.05 19.42 -0.99
C GLY A 287 0.92 18.19 -1.23
N LEU A 288 2.02 18.34 -1.98
CA LEU A 288 2.93 17.24 -2.31
C LEU A 288 3.53 16.56 -1.07
N LEU A 289 3.97 17.34 -0.07
CA LEU A 289 4.54 16.82 1.18
C LEU A 289 3.60 15.84 1.90
N LYS A 290 2.28 16.07 1.86
CA LYS A 290 1.27 15.20 2.53
C LYS A 290 1.21 13.78 1.96
N HIS A 291 1.70 13.56 0.74
CA HIS A 291 1.67 12.27 0.08
C HIS A 291 2.98 11.49 0.23
N LEU A 292 4.06 12.12 0.69
CA LEU A 292 5.35 11.45 0.91
C LEU A 292 5.33 10.48 2.10
N ASP A 293 4.40 10.65 3.03
CA ASP A 293 4.18 9.74 4.17
C ASP A 293 3.58 8.38 3.76
N LEU A 294 3.17 8.22 2.50
CA LEU A 294 2.56 6.98 1.99
C LEU A 294 3.55 5.87 1.68
N GLU A 295 4.82 6.19 1.43
CA GLU A 295 5.84 5.18 1.09
C GLU A 295 6.67 4.69 2.28
N GLY A 296 6.42 5.23 3.47
CA GLY A 296 7.07 4.81 4.70
C GLY A 296 6.70 3.38 5.09
N GLU A 297 7.37 2.43 4.42
CA GLU A 297 7.48 1.00 4.68
C GLU A 297 6.19 0.18 4.62
N GLY A 298 6.18 -0.72 3.63
CA GLY A 298 5.76 -2.11 3.79
C GLY A 298 4.43 -2.34 4.51
N ASP A 299 3.40 -2.61 3.72
CA ASP A 299 2.34 -3.54 4.12
C ASP A 299 1.36 -3.09 5.24
N ASP A 300 1.60 -1.96 5.93
CA ASP A 300 0.76 -1.50 7.04
C ASP A 300 -0.56 -0.88 6.55
N THR A 301 -1.50 -1.78 6.29
CA THR A 301 -2.91 -1.49 5.94
C THR A 301 -3.52 -0.45 6.86
N ARG A 302 -3.10 -0.34 8.13
CA ARG A 302 -3.64 0.64 9.08
C ARG A 302 -3.24 2.06 8.74
N ARG A 303 -2.02 2.31 8.25
CA ARG A 303 -1.59 3.66 7.83
C ARG A 303 -2.28 4.09 6.56
N LEU A 304 -2.34 3.20 5.57
CA LEU A 304 -3.10 3.45 4.35
C LEU A 304 -4.56 3.77 4.72
N VAL A 305 -5.23 2.93 5.55
CA VAL A 305 -6.61 3.14 6.04
C VAL A 305 -6.78 4.48 6.74
N LYS A 306 -5.87 4.83 7.66
CA LYS A 306 -5.90 6.13 8.33
C LYS A 306 -5.73 7.28 7.35
N TRP A 307 -4.83 7.17 6.39
CA TRP A 307 -4.61 8.20 5.37
C TRP A 307 -5.86 8.43 4.53
N PHE A 308 -6.47 7.36 4.01
CA PHE A 308 -7.70 7.46 3.21
C PHE A 308 -8.87 7.96 4.05
N LEU A 309 -9.09 7.44 5.26
CA LEU A 309 -10.18 7.90 6.13
C LEU A 309 -10.02 9.37 6.52
N SER A 310 -8.80 9.80 6.81
CA SER A 310 -8.49 11.21 7.09
C SER A 310 -8.75 12.13 5.88
N ARG A 311 -8.84 11.57 4.67
CA ARG A 311 -9.02 12.33 3.43
C ARG A 311 -10.45 12.29 2.92
N VAL A 312 -11.16 11.18 3.09
CA VAL A 312 -12.55 11.00 2.64
C VAL A 312 -13.56 11.65 3.62
N GLN A 313 -13.15 11.98 4.85
CA GLN A 313 -14.00 12.68 5.84
C GLN A 313 -13.97 14.22 5.77
N LYS A 314 -13.15 14.84 4.89
CA LYS A 314 -13.16 16.29 4.63
C LYS A 314 -13.89 16.60 3.33
#